data_AF-A0A3P8E907-F1
#
_entry.id   AF-A0A3P8E907-F1
#
_cell.length_a   1.000
_cell.length_b   1.000
_cell.length_c   1.000
_cell.angle_alpha   90.00
_cell.angle_beta   90.00
_cell.angle_gamma   90.00
#
_symmetry.space_group_name_H-M   'P 1'
#
loop_
_entity.id
_entity.type
_entity.pdbx_description
1 polymer ?
#
loop_
_entity_poly.entity_id
_entity_poly.type
_entity_poly.pdbx_seq_one_letter_code
_entity_poly.pdbx_strand_id
1 'polypeptide(L)'
;MTQFLNRTKEGKMPDDWRNSTIVSIFKQKGDASECSNYRGIKLISHTMKIYERLVDSRLMEMVSISQVQWGFMPERYTTNAIFIARQVMEKYRKKRKPCYLAFLDLEKAYDRLARAVIWNALRGRGVPERLITVIRDMCECSKAAIRTPHGMTRKVDITNSNIGKIEFYIMISTASLKIQYNLGLFIVCERSELVARKVHGQSDTPEQLVSTLLF
;
A
#
# COMPACT_ATOMS: atom_id res chain seq x y z
N MET A 1 -18.14 14.58 22.52
CA MET A 1 -17.11 13.51 22.59
C MET A 1 -17.70 12.15 22.97
N THR A 2 -18.63 12.09 23.92
CA THR A 2 -19.27 10.83 24.38
C THR A 2 -20.13 10.14 23.32
N GLN A 3 -20.91 10.89 22.53
CA GLN A 3 -21.69 10.33 21.41
C GLN A 3 -20.79 9.77 20.28
N PHE A 4 -19.62 10.40 20.05
CA PHE A 4 -18.62 9.92 19.09
C PHE A 4 -18.05 8.56 19.54
N LEU A 5 -17.67 8.43 20.81
CA LEU A 5 -17.15 7.16 21.36
C LEU A 5 -18.23 6.07 21.42
N ASN A 6 -19.50 6.45 21.55
CA ASN A 6 -20.60 5.48 21.56
C ASN A 6 -20.96 4.97 20.15
N ARG A 7 -20.91 5.81 19.10
CA ARG A 7 -21.08 5.34 17.71
C ARG A 7 -19.93 4.45 17.22
N THR A 8 -18.69 4.77 17.60
CA THR A 8 -17.55 3.91 17.27
C THR A 8 -17.60 2.58 18.02
N LYS A 9 -18.25 2.51 19.20
CA LYS A 9 -18.50 1.23 19.88
C LYS A 9 -19.36 0.27 19.05
N GLU A 10 -20.29 0.79 18.25
CA GLU A 10 -21.13 0.00 17.34
C GLU A 10 -20.43 -0.39 16.02
N GLY A 11 -19.17 0.03 15.85
CA GLY A 11 -18.38 -0.30 14.66
C GLY A 11 -18.72 0.54 13.42
N LYS A 12 -19.49 1.62 13.57
CA LYS A 12 -19.88 2.51 12.47
C LYS A 12 -19.29 3.91 12.59
N MET A 13 -18.78 4.44 11.49
CA MET A 13 -18.36 5.83 11.39
C MET A 13 -19.55 6.78 11.14
N PRO A 14 -19.44 8.06 11.51
CA PRO A 14 -20.37 9.10 11.09
C PRO A 14 -20.39 9.28 9.56
N ASP A 15 -21.58 9.44 8.97
CA ASP A 15 -21.74 9.60 7.52
C ASP A 15 -21.06 10.86 6.97
N ASP A 16 -20.91 11.91 7.78
CA ASP A 16 -20.18 13.11 7.40
C ASP A 16 -18.73 12.82 6.99
N TRP A 17 -18.11 11.81 7.59
CA TRP A 17 -16.71 11.44 7.30
C TRP A 17 -16.56 10.62 6.02
N ARG A 18 -17.66 10.09 5.48
CA ARG A 18 -17.66 9.39 4.19
C ARG A 18 -17.47 10.33 3.01
N ASN A 19 -17.67 11.63 3.22
CA ASN A 19 -17.50 12.64 2.19
C ASN A 19 -16.04 13.12 2.09
N SER A 20 -15.57 13.27 0.86
CA SER A 20 -14.23 13.77 0.56
C SER A 20 -14.21 14.65 -0.68
N THR A 21 -13.12 15.39 -0.84
CA THR A 21 -12.88 16.25 -1.99
C THR A 21 -11.60 15.80 -2.69
N ILE A 22 -11.66 15.48 -3.97
CA ILE A 22 -10.48 15.15 -4.77
C ILE A 22 -9.97 16.42 -5.43
N VAL A 23 -8.70 16.76 -5.20
CA VAL A 23 -8.00 17.84 -5.89
C VAL A 23 -7.00 17.23 -6.86
N SER A 24 -7.14 17.53 -8.14
CA SER A 24 -6.23 17.06 -9.18
C SER A 24 -5.00 17.96 -9.26
N ILE A 25 -3.81 17.38 -9.09
CA ILE A 25 -2.53 18.08 -9.24
C ILE A 25 -1.81 17.54 -10.46
N PHE A 26 -1.39 18.42 -11.37
CA PHE A 26 -0.63 18.03 -12.54
C PHE A 26 0.77 17.53 -12.14
N LYS A 27 1.20 16.38 -12.70
CA LYS A 27 2.50 15.75 -12.40
C LYS A 27 3.70 16.51 -13.00
N GLN A 28 3.47 17.61 -13.71
CA GLN A 28 4.49 18.41 -14.41
C GLN A 28 5.29 17.57 -15.43
N LYS A 29 4.62 16.57 -16.03
CA LYS A 29 5.20 15.65 -17.01
C LYS A 29 4.10 15.18 -17.96
N GLY A 30 4.43 15.10 -19.25
CA GLY A 30 3.48 14.70 -20.30
C GLY A 30 2.56 15.82 -20.74
N ASP A 31 1.54 15.48 -21.52
CA ASP A 31 0.53 16.44 -21.97
C ASP A 31 -0.48 16.73 -20.84
N ALA A 32 -0.78 18.02 -20.64
CA ALA A 32 -1.79 18.48 -19.69
C ALA A 32 -3.23 18.16 -20.13
N SER A 33 -3.44 17.79 -21.40
CA SER A 33 -4.75 17.31 -21.88
C SER A 33 -5.07 15.89 -21.39
N GLU A 34 -4.06 15.10 -21.02
CA GLU A 34 -4.23 13.71 -20.59
C GLU A 34 -4.53 13.60 -19.08
N CYS A 35 -5.66 12.99 -18.74
CA CYS A 35 -6.07 12.78 -17.34
C CYS A 35 -5.08 11.92 -16.52
N SER A 36 -4.37 10.99 -17.16
CA SER A 36 -3.34 10.13 -16.54
C SER A 36 -2.15 10.92 -15.97
N ASN A 37 -1.91 12.13 -16.48
CA ASN A 37 -0.83 13.02 -16.05
C ASN A 37 -1.22 13.87 -14.83
N TYR A 38 -2.42 13.67 -14.27
CA TYR A 38 -2.84 14.26 -13.00
C TYR A 38 -2.77 13.24 -11.86
N ARG A 39 -2.53 13.73 -10.66
CA ARG A 39 -2.61 13.00 -9.39
C ARG A 39 -3.80 13.53 -8.61
N GLY A 40 -4.82 12.69 -8.41
CA GLY A 40 -5.94 13.01 -7.53
C GLY A 40 -5.52 12.90 -6.06
N ILE A 41 -5.55 14.00 -5.33
CA ILE A 41 -5.35 14.04 -3.88
C ILE A 41 -6.71 14.06 -3.19
N LYS A 42 -7.02 12.97 -2.48
CA LYS A 42 -8.24 12.88 -1.68
C LYS A 42 -8.06 13.66 -0.37
N LEU A 43 -8.90 14.67 -0.17
CA LEU A 43 -8.99 15.45 1.05
C LEU A 43 -10.20 14.97 1.86
N ILE A 44 -9.92 14.48 3.06
CA ILE A 44 -10.90 14.06 4.06
C ILE A 44 -10.92 15.03 5.24
N SER A 45 -11.98 15.00 6.03
CA SER A 45 -12.12 15.83 7.23
C SER A 45 -10.99 15.58 8.25
N HIS A 46 -10.66 16.59 9.05
CA HIS A 46 -9.63 16.46 10.09
C HIS A 46 -9.97 15.39 11.12
N THR A 47 -11.24 15.26 11.48
CA THR A 47 -11.74 14.22 12.39
C THR A 47 -11.56 12.83 11.81
N MET A 48 -11.81 12.63 10.51
CA MET A 48 -11.57 11.36 9.83
C MET A 48 -10.08 11.01 9.80
N LYS A 49 -9.18 11.97 9.56
CA LYS A 49 -7.72 11.74 9.61
C LYS A 49 -7.26 11.25 10.98
N ILE A 50 -7.81 11.81 12.05
CA ILE A 50 -7.50 11.38 13.42
C ILE A 50 -8.01 9.95 13.65
N TYR A 51 -9.22 9.65 13.19
CA TYR A 51 -9.81 8.32 13.29
C TYR A 51 -9.02 7.26 12.51
N GLU A 52 -8.61 7.56 11.28
CA GLU A 52 -7.74 6.69 10.47
C GLU A 52 -6.43 6.38 11.19
N ARG A 53 -5.78 7.39 11.79
CA ARG A 53 -4.53 7.20 12.56
C ARG A 53 -4.73 6.34 13.80
N LEU A 54 -5.87 6.47 14.48
CA LEU A 54 -6.20 5.64 15.65
C LEU A 54 -6.32 4.17 15.24
N VAL A 55 -7.08 3.89 14.18
CA VAL A 55 -7.28 2.53 13.66
C VAL A 55 -5.96 1.94 13.15
N ASP A 56 -5.16 2.73 12.42
CA ASP A 56 -3.84 2.34 11.94
C ASP A 56 -2.90 1.95 13.09
N SER A 57 -2.83 2.80 14.13
CA SER A 57 -1.97 2.53 15.30
C SER A 57 -2.36 1.23 16.01
N ARG A 58 -3.66 0.99 16.19
CA ARG A 58 -4.16 -0.25 16.81
C ARG A 58 -3.87 -1.47 15.96
N LEU A 59 -3.95 -1.34 14.63
CA LEU A 59 -3.64 -2.44 13.73
C LEU A 59 -2.15 -2.78 13.75
N MET A 60 -1.28 -1.77 13.80
CA MET A 60 0.17 -1.93 13.89
C MET A 60 0.62 -2.62 15.18
N GLU A 61 -0.11 -2.45 16.29
CA GLU A 61 0.13 -3.19 17.54
C GLU A 61 -0.20 -4.69 17.41
N MET A 62 -1.15 -5.06 16.53
CA MET A 62 -1.65 -6.43 16.40
C MET A 62 -0.95 -7.22 15.29
N VAL A 63 -0.50 -6.52 14.25
CA VAL A 63 0.01 -7.15 13.02
C VAL A 63 1.52 -7.05 12.96
N SER A 64 2.21 -8.19 13.05
CA SER A 64 3.65 -8.25 12.77
C SER A 64 3.92 -8.04 11.28
N ILE A 65 4.74 -7.04 10.95
CA ILE A 65 5.15 -6.75 9.57
C ILE A 65 6.58 -7.25 9.36
N SER A 66 6.85 -7.77 8.17
CA SER A 66 8.16 -8.32 7.80
C SER A 66 9.28 -7.28 7.91
N GLN A 67 10.48 -7.74 8.29
CA GLN A 67 11.67 -6.88 8.43
C GLN A 67 12.15 -6.31 7.08
N VAL A 68 11.67 -6.86 5.97
CA VAL A 68 11.98 -6.39 4.61
C VAL A 68 11.08 -5.27 4.10
N GLN A 69 10.02 -4.92 4.85
CA GLN A 69 9.16 -3.80 4.50
C GLN A 69 9.82 -2.50 4.95
N TRP A 70 10.23 -1.66 4.01
CA TRP A 70 10.81 -0.34 4.30
C TRP A 70 9.81 0.79 4.09
N GLY A 71 8.83 0.59 3.21
CA GLY A 71 7.75 1.55 2.96
C GLY A 71 6.83 1.73 4.16
N PHE A 72 6.54 2.98 4.49
CA PHE A 72 5.64 3.46 5.55
C PHE A 72 5.99 3.08 6.99
N MET A 73 6.89 2.12 7.23
CA MET A 73 7.25 1.67 8.58
C MET A 73 7.90 2.77 9.42
N PRO A 74 7.56 2.87 10.73
CA PRO A 74 8.28 3.76 11.63
C PRO A 74 9.77 3.41 11.65
N GLU A 75 10.61 4.44 11.73
CA GLU A 75 12.07 4.32 11.83
C GLU A 75 12.77 3.62 10.65
N ARG A 76 12.06 3.42 9.52
CA ARG A 76 12.63 2.90 8.28
C ARG A 76 12.56 3.93 7.19
N TYR A 77 13.68 4.09 6.50
CA TYR A 77 13.85 5.09 5.46
C TYR A 77 14.30 4.44 4.16
N THR A 78 13.86 5.02 3.04
CA THR A 78 14.26 4.59 1.70
C THR A 78 15.78 4.64 1.51
N THR A 79 16.46 5.57 2.18
CA THR A 79 17.93 5.68 2.17
C THR A 79 18.60 4.42 2.72
N ASN A 80 18.06 3.83 3.79
CA ASN A 80 18.59 2.60 4.38
C ASN A 80 18.37 1.40 3.45
N ALA A 81 17.20 1.32 2.82
CA ALA A 81 16.89 0.31 1.81
C ALA A 81 17.87 0.36 0.63
N ILE A 82 18.13 1.56 0.09
CA ILE A 82 19.12 1.80 -0.98
C ILE A 82 20.51 1.42 -0.51
N PHE A 83 20.90 1.79 0.72
CA PHE A 83 22.20 1.44 1.27
C PHE A 83 22.40 -0.08 1.34
N ILE A 84 21.42 -0.83 1.84
CA ILE A 84 21.46 -2.29 1.91
C ILE A 84 21.58 -2.90 0.51
N ALA A 85 20.78 -2.44 -0.45
CA ALA A 85 20.87 -2.88 -1.83
C ALA A 85 22.28 -2.67 -2.41
N ARG A 86 22.88 -1.50 -2.17
CA ARG A 86 24.26 -1.18 -2.59
C ARG A 86 25.28 -2.09 -1.91
N GLN A 87 25.18 -2.32 -0.60
CA GLN A 87 26.10 -3.22 0.12
C GLN A 87 26.05 -4.65 -0.43
N VAL A 88 24.87 -5.12 -0.81
CA VAL A 88 24.69 -6.43 -1.44
C VAL A 88 25.37 -6.45 -2.80
N MET A 89 25.12 -5.47 -3.65
CA MET A 89 25.78 -5.35 -4.96
C MET A 89 27.31 -5.35 -4.85
N GLU A 90 27.87 -4.57 -3.92
CA GLU A 90 29.31 -4.51 -3.67
C GLU A 90 29.88 -5.86 -3.19
N LYS A 91 29.17 -6.57 -2.31
CA LYS A 91 29.58 -7.89 -1.83
C LYS A 91 29.64 -8.93 -2.96
N TYR A 92 28.70 -8.89 -3.90
CA TYR A 92 28.71 -9.77 -5.08
C TYR A 92 29.82 -9.38 -6.06
N ARG A 93 30.01 -8.08 -6.29
CA ARG A 93 31.10 -7.53 -7.10
C ARG A 93 32.47 -7.99 -6.59
N LYS A 94 32.73 -7.87 -5.28
CA LYS A 94 33.97 -8.35 -4.64
C LYS A 94 34.21 -9.85 -4.83
N LYS A 95 33.15 -10.64 -4.87
CA LYS A 95 33.21 -12.10 -5.09
C LYS A 95 33.22 -12.51 -6.56
N ARG A 96 33.24 -11.55 -7.50
CA ARG A 96 33.11 -11.79 -8.95
C ARG A 96 31.92 -12.68 -9.30
N LYS A 97 30.81 -12.54 -8.56
CA LYS A 97 29.56 -13.27 -8.83
C LYS A 97 28.55 -12.34 -9.51
N PRO A 98 27.76 -12.85 -10.48
CA PRO A 98 26.70 -12.06 -11.08
C PRO A 98 25.63 -11.73 -10.02
N CYS A 99 25.10 -10.51 -10.09
CA CYS A 99 24.02 -10.02 -9.24
C CYS A 99 22.95 -9.42 -10.12
N TYR A 100 21.72 -9.91 -10.01
CA TYR A 100 20.57 -9.42 -10.76
C TYR A 100 19.60 -8.75 -9.81
N LEU A 101 19.09 -7.58 -10.22
CA LEU A 101 18.17 -6.77 -9.45
C LEU A 101 16.92 -6.52 -10.29
N ALA A 102 15.75 -6.89 -9.76
CA ALA A 102 14.47 -6.67 -10.40
C ALA A 102 13.66 -5.66 -9.59
N PHE A 103 13.13 -4.66 -10.27
CA PHE A 103 12.18 -3.70 -9.71
C PHE A 103 10.78 -4.10 -10.16
N LEU A 104 9.93 -4.46 -9.20
CA LEU A 104 8.54 -4.79 -9.42
C LEU A 104 7.68 -3.60 -9.01
N ASP A 105 7.04 -2.97 -9.98
CA ASP A 105 6.04 -1.97 -9.70
C ASP A 105 4.67 -2.65 -9.54
N LEU A 106 4.26 -2.80 -8.28
CA LEU A 106 2.97 -3.40 -7.95
C LEU A 106 1.83 -2.38 -8.06
N GLU A 107 2.08 -1.11 -8.45
CA GLU A 107 1.06 -0.06 -8.49
C GLU A 107 -0.23 -0.49 -9.20
N LYS A 108 -0.12 -1.26 -10.30
CA LYS A 108 -1.27 -1.79 -11.05
C LYS A 108 -1.96 -3.02 -10.44
N ALA A 109 -1.30 -3.73 -9.53
CA ALA A 109 -1.86 -4.91 -8.86
C ALA A 109 -2.83 -4.52 -7.74
N TYR A 110 -2.63 -3.36 -7.11
CA TYR A 110 -3.48 -2.85 -6.02
C TYR A 110 -4.91 -2.55 -6.49
N ASP A 111 -5.07 -1.90 -7.65
CA ASP A 111 -6.39 -1.54 -8.21
C ASP A 111 -7.25 -2.78 -8.51
N ARG A 112 -6.64 -3.96 -8.59
CA ARG A 112 -7.31 -5.23 -8.93
C ARG A 112 -7.54 -6.13 -7.72
N LEU A 113 -7.02 -5.80 -6.54
CA LEU A 113 -7.15 -6.71 -5.39
C LEU A 113 -8.58 -6.72 -4.86
N ALA A 114 -9.19 -7.90 -4.83
CA ALA A 114 -10.50 -8.08 -4.22
C ALA A 114 -10.43 -7.81 -2.70
N ARG A 115 -11.30 -6.93 -2.19
CA ARG A 115 -11.39 -6.58 -0.75
C ARG A 115 -11.54 -7.81 0.15
N ALA A 116 -12.20 -8.86 -0.34
CA ALA A 116 -12.33 -10.13 0.37
C ALA A 116 -10.97 -10.74 0.79
N VAL A 117 -9.94 -10.58 -0.05
CA VAL A 117 -8.57 -11.05 0.24
C VAL A 117 -7.98 -10.29 1.43
N ILE A 118 -8.22 -8.98 1.51
CA ILE A 118 -7.75 -8.13 2.62
C ILE A 118 -8.41 -8.57 3.93
N TRP A 119 -9.72 -8.80 3.93
CA TRP A 119 -10.45 -9.24 5.12
C TRP A 119 -9.98 -10.61 5.59
N ASN A 120 -9.77 -11.55 4.67
CA ASN A 120 -9.26 -12.87 5.00
C ASN A 120 -7.82 -12.82 5.54
N ALA A 121 -6.97 -11.96 4.96
CA ALA A 121 -5.60 -11.75 5.44
C ALA A 121 -5.58 -11.17 6.87
N LEU A 122 -6.46 -10.22 7.18
CA LEU A 122 -6.60 -9.68 8.54
C LEU A 122 -7.02 -10.74 9.56
N ARG A 123 -8.01 -11.58 9.22
CA ARG A 123 -8.42 -12.70 10.09
C ARG A 123 -7.29 -13.69 10.30
N GLY A 124 -6.56 -14.03 9.25
CA GLY A 124 -5.41 -14.94 9.31
C GLY A 124 -4.29 -14.45 10.22
N ARG A 125 -4.23 -13.14 10.52
CA ARG A 125 -3.28 -12.55 11.46
C ARG A 125 -3.83 -12.31 12.86
N GLY A 126 -5.01 -12.85 13.17
CA GLY A 126 -5.60 -12.75 14.50
C GLY A 126 -6.21 -11.37 14.82
N VAL A 127 -6.46 -10.54 13.81
CA VAL A 127 -7.13 -9.25 14.03
C VAL A 127 -8.60 -9.48 14.42
N PRO A 128 -9.09 -8.89 15.53
CA PRO A 128 -10.47 -9.09 15.97
C PRO A 128 -11.49 -8.67 14.91
N GLU A 129 -12.57 -9.46 14.72
CA GLU A 129 -13.59 -9.18 13.69
C GLU A 129 -14.26 -7.81 13.88
N ARG A 130 -14.32 -7.31 15.13
CA ARG A 130 -14.79 -5.95 15.41
C ARG A 130 -13.95 -4.88 14.73
N LEU A 131 -12.62 -5.01 14.74
CA LEU A 131 -11.73 -4.07 14.08
C LEU A 131 -11.81 -4.21 12.56
N ILE A 132 -11.94 -5.45 12.06
CA ILE A 132 -12.17 -5.71 10.63
C ILE A 132 -13.47 -5.06 10.15
N THR A 133 -14.53 -5.11 10.96
CA THR A 133 -15.82 -4.47 10.65
C THR A 133 -15.68 -2.95 10.59
N VAL A 134 -14.94 -2.35 11.51
CA VAL A 134 -14.62 -0.91 11.47
C VAL A 134 -13.86 -0.54 10.19
N ILE A 135 -12.82 -1.30 9.84
CA ILE A 135 -12.03 -1.03 8.63
C ILE A 135 -12.90 -1.19 7.38
N ARG A 136 -13.78 -2.19 7.34
CA ARG A 136 -14.72 -2.41 6.24
C ARG A 136 -15.69 -1.25 6.10
N ASP A 137 -16.28 -0.79 7.20
CA ASP A 137 -17.17 0.37 7.22
C ASP A 137 -16.46 1.64 6.75
N MET A 138 -15.15 1.78 7.03
CA MET A 138 -14.33 2.87 6.50
C MET A 138 -14.11 2.81 4.99
N CYS A 139 -14.05 1.60 4.42
CA CYS A 139 -13.89 1.43 2.97
C CYS A 139 -15.22 1.55 2.20
N GLU A 140 -16.36 1.44 2.87
CA GLU A 140 -17.68 1.38 2.26
C GLU A 140 -18.35 2.76 2.17
N CYS A 141 -19.14 2.95 1.11
CA CYS A 141 -19.99 4.13 0.89
C CYS A 141 -19.26 5.49 0.94
N SER A 142 -17.94 5.50 0.70
CA SER A 142 -17.16 6.73 0.55
C SER A 142 -17.58 7.47 -0.71
N LYS A 143 -17.83 8.79 -0.59
CA LYS A 143 -18.19 9.67 -1.71
C LYS A 143 -17.14 10.75 -1.90
N ALA A 144 -16.77 11.04 -3.14
CA ALA A 144 -15.89 12.15 -3.48
C ALA A 144 -16.55 13.10 -4.47
N ALA A 145 -16.35 14.40 -4.26
CA ALA A 145 -16.52 15.38 -5.32
C ALA A 145 -15.15 15.84 -5.81
N ILE A 146 -15.02 16.13 -7.10
CA ILE A 146 -13.78 16.61 -7.71
C ILE A 146 -13.79 18.13 -7.71
N ARG A 147 -12.71 18.73 -7.20
CA ARG A 147 -12.50 20.18 -7.25
C ARG A 147 -11.95 20.55 -8.62
N THR A 148 -12.69 21.37 -9.34
CA THR A 148 -12.28 21.95 -10.63
C THR A 148 -12.12 23.47 -10.49
N PRO A 149 -11.48 24.16 -11.46
CA PRO A 149 -11.46 25.62 -11.49
C PRO A 149 -12.86 26.25 -11.52
N HIS A 150 -13.85 25.53 -12.06
CA HIS A 150 -15.24 25.99 -12.23
C HIS A 150 -16.14 25.63 -11.03
N GLY A 151 -15.56 25.10 -9.94
CA GLY A 151 -16.27 24.67 -8.75
C GLY A 151 -16.23 23.18 -8.52
N MET A 152 -17.14 22.70 -7.68
CA MET A 152 -17.19 21.31 -7.22
C MET A 152 -18.11 20.47 -8.11
N THR A 153 -17.68 19.27 -8.49
CA THR A 153 -18.57 18.35 -9.21
C THR A 153 -19.63 17.74 -8.30
N ARG A 154 -20.60 17.04 -8.91
CA ARG A 154 -21.43 16.08 -8.17
C ARG A 154 -20.56 15.05 -7.44
N LYS A 155 -21.06 14.56 -6.31
CA LYS A 155 -20.42 13.48 -5.56
C LYS A 155 -20.54 12.18 -6.35
N VAL A 156 -19.45 11.42 -6.38
CA VAL A 156 -19.35 10.10 -7.01
C VAL A 156 -18.94 9.10 -5.94
N ASP A 157 -19.49 7.90 -5.99
CA ASP A 157 -19.09 6.81 -5.12
C ASP A 157 -17.66 6.37 -5.44
N ILE A 158 -16.83 6.29 -4.41
CA ILE A 158 -15.44 5.87 -4.52
C ILE A 158 -15.39 4.36 -4.26
N THR A 159 -15.23 3.59 -5.32
CA THR A 159 -15.00 2.14 -5.24
C THR A 159 -13.63 1.80 -4.65
N ASN A 160 -12.63 2.68 -4.80
CA ASN A 160 -11.28 2.53 -4.25
C ASN A 160 -11.02 3.62 -3.20
N SER A 161 -11.65 3.48 -2.02
CA SER A 161 -11.34 4.38 -0.91
C SER A 161 -9.91 4.13 -0.48
N ASN A 162 -9.01 5.07 -0.78
CA ASN A 162 -7.63 5.04 -0.28
C ASN A 162 -7.61 5.02 1.26
N ILE A 163 -7.68 3.84 1.88
CA ILE A 163 -7.09 3.64 3.20
C ILE A 163 -5.60 3.36 2.93
N GLY A 164 -4.94 4.35 2.33
CA GLY A 164 -3.70 4.17 1.56
C GLY A 164 -2.48 3.72 2.37
N LYS A 165 -2.58 3.62 3.70
CA LYS A 165 -1.54 3.06 4.56
C LYS A 165 -1.89 1.65 5.03
N ILE A 166 -3.06 1.48 5.66
CA ILE A 166 -3.48 0.19 6.22
C ILE A 166 -3.62 -0.89 5.13
N GLU A 167 -4.30 -0.59 4.02
CA GLU A 167 -4.47 -1.55 2.91
C GLU A 167 -3.12 -1.92 2.29
N PHE A 168 -2.22 -0.94 2.18
CA PHE A 168 -0.86 -1.14 1.68
C PHE A 168 -0.03 -2.07 2.58
N TYR A 169 -0.10 -1.87 3.90
CA TYR A 169 0.64 -2.70 4.87
C TYR A 169 0.18 -4.16 4.89
N ILE A 170 -1.13 -4.38 4.93
CA ILE A 170 -1.70 -5.74 4.97
C ILE A 170 -1.38 -6.47 3.66
N MET A 171 -1.52 -5.79 2.52
CA MET A 171 -1.30 -6.37 1.21
C MET A 171 0.16 -6.76 1.00
N ILE A 172 1.11 -5.85 1.23
CA ILE A 172 2.52 -6.16 1.06
C ILE A 172 2.96 -7.25 2.00
N SER A 173 2.56 -7.21 3.28
CA SER A 173 2.99 -8.27 4.16
C SER A 173 2.40 -9.64 3.78
N THR A 174 1.30 -9.69 3.00
CA THR A 174 0.73 -10.95 2.47
C THR A 174 1.42 -11.38 1.16
N ALA A 175 1.77 -10.44 0.28
CA ALA A 175 2.54 -10.68 -0.95
C ALA A 175 4.02 -11.03 -0.65
N SER A 176 4.65 -10.26 0.24
CA SER A 176 6.02 -10.47 0.74
C SER A 176 6.19 -11.86 1.32
N LEU A 177 5.22 -12.37 2.09
CA LEU A 177 5.31 -13.73 2.64
C LEU A 177 5.41 -14.77 1.53
N LYS A 178 4.57 -14.70 0.49
CA LYS A 178 4.61 -15.65 -0.64
C LYS A 178 5.89 -15.55 -1.47
N ILE A 179 6.39 -14.33 -1.71
CA ILE A 179 7.59 -14.12 -2.53
C ILE A 179 8.88 -14.48 -1.77
N GLN A 180 8.91 -14.24 -0.45
CA GLN A 180 10.03 -14.62 0.43
C GLN A 180 10.30 -16.13 0.44
N TYR A 181 9.27 -16.97 0.28
CA TYR A 181 9.44 -18.43 0.29
C TYR A 181 10.22 -18.98 -0.92
N ASN A 182 10.36 -18.23 -2.02
CA ASN A 182 10.95 -18.74 -3.27
C ASN A 182 12.24 -18.04 -3.72
N LEU A 183 12.60 -16.88 -3.15
CA LEU A 183 13.57 -15.95 -3.74
C LEU A 183 14.52 -15.32 -2.69
N GLY A 184 15.57 -14.64 -3.17
CA GLY A 184 16.65 -14.08 -2.35
C GLY A 184 16.27 -12.87 -1.49
N LEU A 185 17.13 -11.85 -1.45
CA LEU A 185 16.88 -10.63 -0.67
C LEU A 185 15.73 -9.83 -1.29
N PHE A 186 14.76 -9.45 -0.45
CA PHE A 186 13.60 -8.67 -0.83
C PHE A 186 13.60 -7.35 -0.05
N ILE A 187 13.28 -6.24 -0.69
CA ILE A 187 13.21 -4.90 -0.07
C ILE A 187 11.99 -4.20 -0.66
N VAL A 188 11.00 -3.90 0.16
CA VAL A 188 9.77 -3.23 -0.34
C VAL A 188 9.76 -1.76 0.04
N CYS A 189 9.53 -0.87 -0.93
CA CYS A 189 9.57 0.57 -0.77
C CYS A 189 8.33 1.24 -1.39
N GLU A 190 7.51 1.89 -0.56
CA GLU A 190 6.32 2.73 -0.84
C GLU A 190 5.30 2.34 -1.93
N ARG A 191 5.70 1.88 -3.11
CA ARG A 191 4.86 1.35 -4.20
C ARG A 191 5.51 0.23 -5.00
N SER A 192 6.80 -0.03 -4.77
CA SER A 192 7.59 -0.97 -5.57
C SER A 192 8.35 -1.94 -4.67
N GLU A 193 8.49 -3.17 -5.14
CA GLU A 193 9.28 -4.21 -4.49
C GLU A 193 10.59 -4.40 -5.25
N LEU A 194 11.69 -4.42 -4.51
CA LEU A 194 13.03 -4.68 -5.02
C LEU A 194 13.41 -6.11 -4.67
N VAL A 195 13.65 -6.91 -5.70
CA VAL A 195 14.00 -8.32 -5.55
C VAL A 195 15.43 -8.54 -6.04
N ALA A 196 16.27 -9.11 -5.18
CA ALA A 196 17.64 -9.51 -5.49
C ALA A 196 17.78 -11.03 -5.28
N ARG A 197 17.80 -11.81 -6.37
CA ARG A 197 17.92 -13.28 -6.31
C ARG A 197 19.38 -13.72 -6.45
N LYS A 198 19.78 -14.69 -5.62
CA LYS A 198 21.00 -15.48 -5.83
C LYS A 198 20.72 -16.56 -6.89
N VAL A 199 21.23 -16.39 -8.10
CA VAL A 199 21.16 -17.43 -9.13
C VAL A 199 22.16 -18.53 -8.76
N HIS A 200 21.68 -19.75 -8.52
CA HIS A 200 22.53 -20.94 -8.46
C HIS A 200 22.61 -21.52 -9.86
N GLY A 201 23.83 -21.58 -10.43
CA GLY A 201 24.19 -22.44 -11.56
C GLY A 201 23.29 -22.42 -12.80
N GLN A 202 23.74 -21.67 -13.81
CA GLN A 202 23.38 -21.74 -15.24
C GLN A 202 21.91 -21.47 -15.68
N SER A 203 21.81 -20.52 -16.62
CA SER A 203 20.77 -20.36 -17.65
C SER A 203 19.34 -19.87 -17.31
N ASP A 204 19.13 -19.07 -16.27
CA ASP A 204 17.87 -18.28 -16.20
C ASP A 204 18.04 -16.97 -16.98
N THR A 205 17.30 -16.80 -18.09
CA THR A 205 17.25 -15.53 -18.84
C THR A 205 16.43 -14.48 -18.06
N PRO A 206 16.65 -13.17 -18.26
CA PRO A 206 15.87 -12.12 -17.60
C PRO A 206 14.35 -12.27 -17.76
N GLU A 207 13.91 -12.85 -18.89
CA GLU A 207 12.50 -13.09 -19.22
C GLU A 207 11.90 -14.24 -18.39
N GLN A 208 12.67 -15.31 -18.15
CA GLN A 208 12.26 -16.42 -17.28
C GLN A 208 12.14 -15.96 -15.80
N LEU A 209 13.00 -15.03 -15.37
CA LEU A 209 12.97 -14.43 -14.04
C LEU A 209 11.69 -13.61 -13.79
N VAL A 210 11.20 -12.88 -14.80
CA VAL A 210 9.95 -12.10 -14.68
C VAL A 210 8.72 -13.02 -14.69
N SER A 211 8.73 -14.09 -15.49
CA SER A 211 7.60 -15.03 -15.55
C SER A 211 7.35 -15.80 -14.25
N THR A 212 8.42 -16.16 -13.53
CA THR A 212 8.32 -16.90 -12.26
C THR A 212 7.81 -16.03 -11.09
N LEU A 213 7.86 -14.69 -11.25
CA LEU A 213 7.46 -13.72 -10.23
C LEU A 213 5.97 -13.33 -10.32
N LEU A 214 5.30 -13.65 -11.43
CA LEU A 214 3.94 -13.18 -11.73
C LEU A 214 2.83 -14.22 -11.50
N PHE A 215 3.17 -15.43 -10.99
CA PHE A 215 2.21 -16.51 -10.72
C PHE A 215 2.35 -17.06 -9.30
#